data_AF-A0A7C1D8H5-F1
#
_entry.id   AF-A0A7C1D8H5-F1
#
_cell.length_a   1.000
_cell.length_b   1.000
_cell.length_c   1.000
_cell.angle_alpha   90.00
_cell.angle_beta   90.00
_cell.angle_gamma   90.00
#
_symmetry.space_group_name_H-M   'P 1'
#
loop_
_entity.id
_entity.type
_entity.pdbx_description
1 polymer ?
#
loop_
_entity_poly.entity_id
_entity_poly.type
_entity_poly.pdbx_seq_one_letter_code
_entity_poly.pdbx_strand_id
1 'polypeptide(L)'
;MENSNMENPKKFNWQEEISKISKNKDFLFGLSTGIALISSVALIILVVFIMSGDRLACMAQPGNGSSSTAGKTAKNFEQCLDSGKYDVQIDDEMMFGLELGVQGTPATFINGYLVSGALPYEMVEQVIEALLAGQEPNFDFLMDYETGEIIKADMPPITDQDHVMGAKNGKITMVSFSDFECPYCARFKLTADQILENYPNDVTLVFKHFPLSFHQYALPAAVASECAAEQGKFKEMHDKLFELNLSQKLNTENIKKAALEIGLK
;
A
#
# COMPACT_ATOMS: atom_id res chain seq x y z
N MET A 1 -0.07 -37.55 -41.98
CA MET A 1 -1.32 -36.75 -41.96
C MET A 1 -1.62 -36.56 -40.49
N GLU A 2 -1.47 -35.41 -39.86
CA GLU A 2 -1.43 -34.02 -40.32
C GLU A 2 -0.76 -33.17 -39.23
N ASN A 3 0.20 -32.32 -39.62
CA ASN A 3 0.86 -31.36 -38.75
C ASN A 3 -0.02 -30.11 -38.63
N SER A 4 -0.42 -29.70 -37.43
CA SER A 4 -0.96 -28.36 -37.18
C SER A 4 0.11 -27.48 -36.54
N ASN A 5 0.65 -26.56 -37.35
CA ASN A 5 1.45 -25.43 -36.92
C ASN A 5 0.60 -24.52 -36.01
N MET A 6 0.99 -24.35 -34.75
CA MET A 6 0.55 -23.21 -33.95
C MET A 6 1.55 -22.06 -34.13
N GLU A 7 1.10 -21.00 -34.79
CA GLU A 7 1.86 -19.76 -34.94
C GLU A 7 2.05 -19.09 -33.57
N ASN A 8 3.28 -18.63 -33.34
CA ASN A 8 3.74 -17.97 -32.12
C ASN A 8 3.09 -16.57 -32.00
N PRO A 9 2.42 -16.20 -30.89
CA PRO A 9 1.83 -14.88 -30.75
C PRO A 9 2.93 -13.80 -30.73
N LYS A 10 2.74 -12.77 -31.58
CA LYS A 10 3.71 -11.68 -31.77
C LYS A 10 3.94 -10.94 -30.44
N LYS A 11 5.20 -10.88 -29.99
CA LYS A 11 5.63 -10.09 -28.84
C LYS A 11 5.20 -8.63 -29.01
N PHE A 12 4.47 -8.12 -28.03
CA PHE A 12 4.07 -6.71 -27.93
C PHE A 12 5.31 -5.85 -27.67
N ASN A 13 5.58 -4.88 -28.55
CA ASN A 13 6.77 -4.04 -28.49
C ASN A 13 6.42 -2.63 -28.00
N TRP A 14 6.66 -2.39 -26.72
CA TRP A 14 6.41 -1.12 -26.03
C TRP A 14 7.11 0.08 -26.68
N GLN A 15 8.28 -0.11 -27.31
CA GLN A 15 9.01 1.01 -27.92
C GLN A 15 8.34 1.54 -29.19
N GLU A 16 7.61 0.70 -29.93
CA GLU A 16 6.90 1.14 -31.14
C GLU A 16 5.67 1.99 -30.80
N GLU A 17 4.92 1.66 -29.74
CA GLU A 17 3.76 2.43 -29.29
C GLU A 17 4.15 3.80 -28.73
N ILE A 18 5.21 3.86 -27.92
CA ILE A 18 5.72 5.13 -27.37
C ILE A 18 6.16 6.07 -28.51
N SER A 19 6.73 5.53 -29.59
CA SER A 19 7.09 6.33 -30.76
C SER A 19 5.87 6.93 -31.48
N LYS A 20 4.72 6.24 -31.49
CA LYS A 20 3.47 6.72 -32.11
C LYS A 20 2.85 7.86 -31.30
N ILE A 21 2.92 7.78 -29.97
CA ILE A 21 2.43 8.83 -29.07
C ILE A 21 3.28 10.11 -29.22
N SER A 22 4.61 9.99 -29.29
CA SER A 22 5.51 11.14 -29.42
C SER A 22 5.41 11.90 -30.76
N LYS A 23 4.84 11.27 -31.80
CA LYS A 23 4.74 11.84 -33.16
C LYS A 23 3.41 12.55 -33.44
N ASN A 24 2.46 12.51 -32.52
CA ASN A 24 1.17 13.15 -32.71
C ASN A 24 1.25 14.66 -32.39
N LYS A 25 1.46 15.48 -33.42
CA LYS A 25 1.64 16.95 -33.31
C LYS A 25 0.35 17.72 -33.00
N ASP A 26 -0.79 17.04 -32.92
CA ASP A 26 -2.10 17.67 -32.70
C ASP A 26 -2.42 17.95 -31.22
N PHE A 27 -1.54 17.59 -30.29
CA PHE A 27 -1.72 17.86 -28.86
C PHE A 27 -1.11 19.20 -28.37
N LEU A 28 -0.41 19.95 -29.23
CA LEU A 28 0.33 21.17 -28.83
C LEU A 28 -0.17 22.48 -29.47
N PHE A 29 -1.35 22.51 -30.09
CA PHE A 29 -1.88 23.72 -30.78
C PHE A 29 -3.26 24.20 -30.31
N GLY A 30 -3.61 24.00 -29.05
CA GLY A 30 -4.91 24.41 -28.48
C GLY A 30 -4.93 25.65 -27.56
N LEU A 31 -3.84 26.42 -27.44
CA LEU A 31 -3.71 27.46 -26.40
C LEU A 31 -3.34 28.89 -26.89
N SER A 32 -3.41 29.21 -28.18
CA SER A 32 -2.82 30.47 -28.67
C SER A 32 -3.68 31.43 -29.50
N THR A 33 -5.02 31.32 -29.56
CA THR A 33 -5.83 32.38 -30.21
C THR A 33 -7.17 32.60 -29.51
N GLY A 34 -7.21 33.56 -28.58
CA GLY A 34 -8.44 33.97 -27.90
C GLY A 34 -8.32 35.28 -27.12
N ILE A 35 -7.45 36.21 -27.56
CA ILE A 35 -7.43 37.59 -27.08
C ILE A 35 -7.88 38.47 -28.24
N ALA A 36 -9.00 39.18 -28.02
CA ALA A 36 -9.35 40.51 -28.52
C ALA A 36 -10.78 40.59 -29.05
N LEU A 37 -11.75 40.88 -28.17
CA LEU A 37 -12.81 41.88 -28.41
C LEU A 37 -13.28 42.41 -27.06
N ILE A 38 -12.82 43.62 -26.71
CA ILE A 38 -13.26 44.42 -25.57
C ILE A 38 -14.42 45.29 -26.06
N SER A 39 -15.58 45.25 -25.41
CA SER A 39 -16.53 46.38 -25.43
C SER A 39 -17.59 46.26 -24.33
N SER A 40 -17.48 47.16 -23.34
CA SER A 40 -18.63 47.85 -22.70
C SER A 40 -19.43 47.21 -21.55
N VAL A 41 -18.87 46.34 -20.68
CA VAL A 41 -19.53 46.02 -19.37
C VAL A 41 -18.54 45.82 -18.20
N ALA A 42 -17.35 46.43 -18.24
CA ALA A 42 -16.31 46.26 -17.22
C ALA A 42 -16.11 47.47 -16.29
N LEU A 43 -17.14 48.31 -16.08
CA LEU A 43 -17.05 49.48 -15.19
C LEU A 43 -18.10 49.55 -14.06
N ILE A 44 -18.93 48.52 -13.85
CA ILE A 44 -20.03 48.56 -12.86
C ILE A 44 -20.04 47.36 -11.88
N ILE A 45 -18.96 46.58 -11.78
CA ILE A 45 -18.81 45.58 -10.70
C ILE A 45 -17.44 45.72 -10.01
N LEU A 46 -17.09 46.97 -9.67
CA LEU A 46 -16.01 47.28 -8.72
C LEU A 46 -16.50 48.15 -7.55
N VAL A 47 -17.82 48.19 -7.30
CA VAL A 47 -18.44 48.99 -6.22
C VAL A 47 -19.46 48.21 -5.37
N VAL A 48 -19.50 46.87 -5.46
CA VAL A 48 -20.30 46.03 -4.52
C VAL A 48 -19.40 45.12 -3.67
N PHE A 49 -18.12 45.48 -3.53
CA PHE A 49 -17.18 44.86 -2.59
C PHE A 49 -17.00 45.67 -1.29
N ILE A 50 -17.84 46.67 -1.07
CA ILE A 50 -17.94 47.42 0.17
C ILE A 50 -19.44 47.52 0.45
N MET A 51 -19.88 47.05 1.62
CA MET A 51 -21.28 47.05 2.11
C MET A 51 -22.14 45.79 1.90
N SER A 52 -21.65 44.64 2.37
CA SER A 52 -22.53 43.63 2.99
C SER A 52 -21.69 42.66 3.84
N GLY A 53 -21.40 43.10 5.07
CA GLY A 53 -21.09 42.15 6.12
C GLY A 53 -22.31 41.27 6.36
N ASP A 54 -22.16 39.96 6.18
CA ASP A 54 -22.39 38.96 7.22
C ASP A 54 -22.35 37.54 6.66
N ARG A 55 -21.56 36.71 7.36
CA ARG A 55 -21.79 35.28 7.65
C ARG A 55 -21.73 34.29 6.49
N LEU A 56 -20.61 33.55 6.43
CA LEU A 56 -20.59 32.07 6.52
C LEU A 56 -19.14 31.60 6.67
N ALA A 57 -18.53 31.93 7.82
CA ALA A 57 -17.42 31.15 8.33
C ALA A 57 -18.04 30.00 9.14
N CYS A 58 -17.87 28.75 8.69
CA CYS A 58 -18.07 27.60 9.55
C CYS A 58 -17.13 27.74 10.75
N MET A 59 -17.74 27.88 11.92
CA MET A 59 -17.07 28.06 13.19
C MET A 59 -16.40 26.75 13.61
N ALA A 60 -15.10 26.62 13.38
CA ALA A 60 -14.28 25.76 14.23
C ALA A 60 -14.01 26.53 15.53
N GLN A 61 -14.54 26.02 16.65
CA GLN A 61 -14.30 26.60 17.97
C GLN A 61 -12.83 26.42 18.38
N PRO A 62 -12.16 27.43 18.96
CA PRO A 62 -10.87 27.22 19.61
C PRO A 62 -11.11 26.62 21.00
N GLY A 63 -10.80 25.34 21.16
CA GLY A 63 -10.68 24.70 22.47
C GLY A 63 -9.46 25.26 23.21
N ASN A 64 -9.72 25.89 24.36
CA ASN A 64 -8.72 26.30 25.33
C ASN A 64 -8.39 25.11 26.26
N GLY A 65 -7.12 24.72 26.37
CA GLY A 65 -6.65 23.94 27.52
C GLY A 65 -5.48 22.99 27.27
N SER A 66 -4.33 23.35 27.84
CA SER A 66 -3.15 22.52 28.12
C SER A 66 -2.09 22.40 27.01
N SER A 67 -1.23 23.42 26.99
CA SER A 67 0.18 23.31 26.59
C SER A 67 0.92 22.34 27.53
N SER A 68 0.69 21.05 27.34
CA SER A 68 1.67 20.03 27.69
C SER A 68 2.54 19.78 26.45
N THR A 69 3.83 19.56 26.63
CA THR A 69 4.73 19.15 25.54
C THR A 69 4.26 17.85 24.84
N ALA A 70 3.34 17.10 25.44
CA ALA A 70 2.61 15.99 24.81
C ALA A 70 1.58 16.45 23.74
N GLY A 71 0.94 17.61 23.90
CA GLY A 71 -0.06 18.12 22.95
C GLY A 71 0.50 18.70 21.64
N LYS A 72 1.75 19.19 21.65
CA LYS A 72 2.46 19.56 20.39
C LYS A 72 3.01 18.35 19.64
N THR A 73 3.11 17.24 20.35
CA THR A 73 3.73 15.97 19.97
C THR A 73 2.65 14.91 19.67
N ALA A 74 1.36 15.22 19.70
CA ALA A 74 0.38 14.37 18.99
C ALA A 74 0.12 14.95 17.59
N LYS A 75 0.56 16.20 17.39
CA LYS A 75 0.19 17.03 16.26
C LYS A 75 0.91 16.62 14.99
N ASN A 76 2.18 16.20 15.04
CA ASN A 76 2.89 15.88 13.79
C ASN A 76 2.39 14.56 13.22
N PHE A 77 2.14 13.55 14.06
CA PHE A 77 1.50 12.31 13.63
C PHE A 77 0.11 12.56 13.05
N GLU A 78 -0.77 13.29 13.73
CA GLU A 78 -2.10 13.59 13.20
C GLU A 78 -2.03 14.41 11.90
N GLN A 79 -1.12 15.37 11.81
CA GLN A 79 -0.87 16.11 10.57
C GLN A 79 -0.41 15.20 9.45
N CYS A 80 0.47 14.23 9.74
CA CYS A 80 0.92 13.25 8.77
C CYS A 80 -0.25 12.39 8.28
N LEU A 81 -1.05 11.87 9.22
CA LEU A 81 -2.21 11.03 8.94
C LEU A 81 -3.24 11.74 8.04
N ASP A 82 -3.46 13.04 8.28
CA ASP A 82 -4.43 13.85 7.55
C ASP A 82 -3.87 14.48 6.25
N SER A 83 -2.57 14.29 5.95
CA SER A 83 -1.89 15.00 4.85
C SER A 83 -2.01 14.35 3.47
N GLY A 84 -2.35 13.06 3.39
CA GLY A 84 -2.28 12.27 2.16
C GLY A 84 -0.86 12.04 1.64
N LYS A 85 0.18 12.30 2.47
CA LYS A 85 1.60 12.19 2.08
C LYS A 85 1.97 10.82 1.51
N TYR A 86 1.35 9.76 2.01
CA TYR A 86 1.68 8.37 1.68
C TYR A 86 0.75 7.73 0.66
N ASP A 87 -0.28 8.42 0.21
CA ASP A 87 -1.30 7.86 -0.69
C ASP A 87 -0.66 7.30 -1.98
N VAL A 88 0.25 8.07 -2.60
CA VAL A 88 0.95 7.63 -3.83
C VAL A 88 1.82 6.40 -3.59
N GLN A 89 2.57 6.37 -2.49
CA GLN A 89 3.42 5.21 -2.17
C GLN A 89 2.57 3.96 -1.94
N ILE A 90 1.47 4.10 -1.21
CA ILE A 90 0.54 3.00 -0.93
C ILE A 90 -0.15 2.52 -2.21
N ASP A 91 -0.55 3.44 -3.08
CA ASP A 91 -1.13 3.12 -4.40
C ASP A 91 -0.11 2.40 -5.28
N ASP A 92 1.15 2.84 -5.30
CA ASP A 92 2.22 2.20 -6.06
C ASP A 92 2.48 0.76 -5.59
N GLU A 93 2.47 0.51 -4.27
CA GLU A 93 2.59 -0.85 -3.72
C GLU A 93 1.40 -1.73 -4.07
N MET A 94 0.18 -1.19 -3.99
CA MET A 94 -1.03 -1.90 -4.38
C MET A 94 -1.02 -2.23 -5.87
N MET A 95 -0.65 -1.28 -6.73
CA MET A 95 -0.53 -1.48 -8.17
C MET A 95 0.54 -2.51 -8.51
N PHE A 96 1.68 -2.48 -7.82
CA PHE A 96 2.71 -3.50 -7.97
C PHE A 96 2.17 -4.90 -7.63
N GLY A 97 1.40 -5.04 -6.55
CA GLY A 97 0.71 -6.31 -6.24
C GLY A 97 -0.24 -6.75 -7.35
N LEU A 98 -1.06 -5.84 -7.88
CA LEU A 98 -1.97 -6.13 -8.99
C LEU A 98 -1.23 -6.60 -10.25
N GLU A 99 -0.10 -5.98 -10.60
CA GLU A 99 0.75 -6.39 -11.72
C GLU A 99 1.33 -7.81 -11.56
N LEU A 100 1.59 -8.22 -10.32
CA LEU A 100 2.01 -9.58 -9.98
C LEU A 100 0.86 -10.60 -9.92
N GLY A 101 -0.38 -10.17 -10.19
CA GLY A 101 -1.57 -11.03 -10.14
C GLY A 101 -2.17 -11.19 -8.74
N VAL A 102 -1.84 -10.31 -7.78
CA VAL A 102 -2.52 -10.28 -6.48
C VAL A 102 -3.95 -9.80 -6.67
N GLN A 103 -4.92 -10.66 -6.36
CA GLN A 103 -6.35 -10.37 -6.48
C GLN A 103 -7.04 -10.11 -5.14
N GLY A 104 -6.33 -10.28 -4.03
CA GLY A 104 -6.85 -10.11 -2.69
C GLY A 104 -5.78 -10.33 -1.63
N THR A 105 -6.15 -10.14 -0.36
CA THR A 105 -5.21 -10.18 0.76
C THR A 105 -5.62 -11.22 1.81
N PRO A 106 -4.64 -11.83 2.52
CA PRO A 106 -3.21 -11.67 2.31
C PRO A 106 -2.74 -12.42 1.06
N ALA A 107 -1.71 -11.90 0.41
CA ALA A 107 -0.99 -12.59 -0.65
C ALA A 107 0.50 -12.46 -0.38
N THR A 108 1.20 -13.58 -0.24
CA THR A 108 2.61 -13.59 0.14
C THR A 108 3.43 -14.31 -0.90
N PHE A 109 4.46 -13.66 -1.43
CA PHE A 109 5.44 -14.31 -2.29
C PHE A 109 6.61 -14.81 -1.44
N ILE A 110 6.87 -16.11 -1.43
CA ILE A 110 8.02 -16.73 -0.73
C ILE A 110 9.07 -17.07 -1.78
N ASN A 111 10.18 -16.33 -1.84
CA ASN A 111 11.16 -16.38 -2.94
C ASN A 111 10.49 -16.38 -4.34
N GLY A 112 9.44 -15.58 -4.48
CA GLY A 112 8.67 -15.45 -5.72
C GLY A 112 7.50 -16.42 -5.89
N TYR A 113 7.36 -17.47 -5.07
CA TYR A 113 6.19 -18.36 -5.15
C TYR A 113 4.99 -17.75 -4.45
N LEU A 114 3.88 -17.59 -5.16
CA LEU A 114 2.65 -17.05 -4.58
C LEU A 114 2.03 -18.04 -3.59
N VAL A 115 1.94 -17.62 -2.34
CA VAL A 115 1.11 -18.19 -1.29
C VAL A 115 -0.09 -17.27 -1.12
N SER A 116 -1.22 -17.66 -1.68
CA SER A 116 -2.47 -16.89 -1.61
C SER A 116 -3.27 -17.25 -0.36
N GLY A 117 -3.71 -16.22 0.36
CA GLY A 117 -4.57 -16.35 1.52
C GLY A 117 -3.83 -16.62 2.84
N ALA A 118 -4.61 -16.71 3.91
CA ALA A 118 -4.11 -16.87 5.27
C ALA A 118 -3.81 -18.34 5.58
N LEU A 119 -2.74 -18.89 4.98
CA LEU A 119 -2.36 -20.28 5.21
C LEU A 119 -1.86 -20.51 6.65
N PRO A 120 -2.14 -21.70 7.22
CA PRO A 120 -1.56 -22.13 8.49
C PRO A 120 -0.03 -22.22 8.46
N TYR A 121 0.57 -22.17 9.65
CA TYR A 121 2.02 -22.30 9.85
C TYR A 121 2.62 -23.51 9.12
N GLU A 122 2.02 -24.69 9.26
CA GLU A 122 2.56 -25.94 8.74
C GLU A 122 2.66 -25.95 7.20
N MET A 123 1.76 -25.21 6.53
CA MET A 123 1.76 -25.11 5.07
C MET A 123 2.82 -24.11 4.58
N VAL A 124 2.94 -22.98 5.27
CA VAL A 124 3.99 -21.97 4.97
C VAL A 124 5.37 -22.57 5.22
N GLU A 125 5.55 -23.28 6.34
CA GLU A 125 6.79 -23.97 6.70
C GLU A 125 7.23 -24.97 5.62
N GLN A 126 6.32 -25.75 5.05
CA GLN A 126 6.65 -26.69 3.97
C GLN A 126 7.29 -25.99 2.76
N VAL A 127 6.81 -24.79 2.40
CA VAL A 127 7.38 -23.99 1.30
C VAL A 127 8.77 -23.50 1.67
N ILE A 128 8.93 -23.00 2.90
CA ILE A 128 10.20 -22.47 3.42
C ILE A 128 11.27 -23.57 3.47
N GLU A 129 10.94 -24.74 4.02
CA GLU A 129 11.86 -25.87 4.13
C GLU A 129 12.28 -26.41 2.76
N ALA A 130 11.36 -26.51 1.79
CA ALA A 130 11.70 -26.88 0.43
C ALA A 130 12.72 -25.92 -0.19
N LEU A 131 12.49 -24.61 -0.06
CA LEU A 131 13.38 -23.57 -0.58
C LEU A 131 14.74 -23.56 0.12
N LEU A 132 14.78 -23.74 1.44
CA LEU A 132 16.02 -23.85 2.21
C LEU A 132 16.84 -25.08 1.81
N ALA A 133 16.17 -26.16 1.43
CA ALA A 133 16.79 -27.36 0.87
C ALA A 133 17.20 -27.22 -0.62
N GLY A 134 16.95 -26.06 -1.25
CA GLY A 134 17.24 -25.82 -2.66
C GLY A 134 16.30 -26.56 -3.62
N GLN A 135 15.09 -26.90 -3.15
CA GLN A 135 14.06 -27.57 -3.93
C GLN A 135 13.01 -26.56 -4.41
N GLU A 136 12.47 -26.77 -5.60
CA GLU A 136 11.32 -26.02 -6.11
C GLU A 136 10.04 -26.52 -5.42
N PRO A 137 9.31 -25.66 -4.68
CA PRO A 137 8.04 -26.03 -4.06
C PRO A 137 7.01 -26.49 -5.09
N ASN A 138 6.34 -27.60 -4.81
CA ASN A 138 5.29 -28.15 -5.67
C ASN A 138 4.18 -28.75 -4.79
N PHE A 139 3.33 -27.88 -4.28
CA PHE A 139 2.21 -28.25 -3.41
C PHE A 139 0.89 -27.80 -4.04
N ASP A 140 -0.16 -28.61 -3.91
CA ASP A 140 -1.48 -28.33 -4.51
C ASP A 140 -2.05 -26.97 -4.08
N PHE A 141 -1.73 -26.49 -2.88
CA PHE A 141 -2.19 -25.20 -2.38
C PHE A 141 -1.47 -23.98 -2.98
N LEU A 142 -0.39 -24.19 -3.74
CA LEU A 142 0.29 -23.15 -4.52
C LEU A 142 -0.27 -23.06 -5.95
N MET A 143 -1.09 -24.02 -6.35
CA MET A 143 -1.65 -24.09 -7.69
C MET A 143 -2.78 -23.07 -7.83
N ASP A 144 -2.69 -22.23 -8.84
CA ASP A 144 -3.79 -21.37 -9.24
C ASP A 144 -4.94 -22.24 -9.80
N TYR A 145 -6.16 -22.05 -9.28
CA TYR A 145 -7.27 -22.93 -9.59
C TYR A 145 -7.81 -22.76 -11.03
N GLU A 146 -7.56 -21.60 -11.65
CA GLU A 146 -8.05 -21.29 -12.99
C GLU A 146 -7.10 -21.85 -14.05
N THR A 147 -5.80 -21.68 -13.85
CA THR A 147 -4.74 -22.06 -14.79
C THR A 147 -4.16 -23.44 -14.53
N GLY A 148 -4.21 -23.92 -13.29
CA GLY A 148 -3.52 -25.14 -12.86
C GLY A 148 -2.00 -24.97 -12.74
N GLU A 149 -1.50 -23.74 -12.80
CA GLU A 149 -0.07 -23.44 -12.75
C GLU A 149 0.33 -22.85 -11.39
N ILE A 150 1.58 -23.06 -10.98
CA ILE A 150 2.16 -22.38 -9.82
C ILE A 150 2.65 -21.00 -10.27
N ILE A 151 2.14 -19.96 -9.63
CA ILE A 151 2.56 -18.59 -9.92
C ILE A 151 3.91 -18.32 -9.25
N LYS A 152 4.93 -18.05 -10.07
CA LYS A 152 6.26 -17.62 -9.63
C LYS A 152 6.62 -16.26 -10.25
N ALA A 153 6.73 -15.24 -9.41
CA ALA A 153 7.10 -13.88 -9.80
C ALA A 153 8.59 -13.62 -9.58
N ASP A 154 9.17 -12.76 -10.43
CA ASP A 154 10.49 -12.18 -10.19
C ASP A 154 10.33 -10.97 -9.26
N MET A 155 10.82 -11.09 -8.03
CA MET A 155 10.66 -10.04 -7.02
C MET A 155 11.78 -9.01 -7.14
N PRO A 156 11.48 -7.70 -7.15
CA PRO A 156 12.50 -6.68 -7.17
C PRO A 156 13.37 -6.78 -5.91
N PRO A 157 14.62 -6.30 -5.97
CA PRO A 157 15.48 -6.21 -4.80
C PRO A 157 14.82 -5.41 -3.67
N ILE A 158 15.04 -5.84 -2.43
CA ILE A 158 14.66 -5.08 -1.24
C ILE A 158 15.46 -3.77 -1.21
N THR A 159 14.77 -2.68 -0.89
CA THR A 159 15.26 -1.30 -0.86
C THR A 159 15.09 -0.69 0.52
N ASP A 160 15.66 0.49 0.73
CA ASP A 160 15.52 1.23 2.00
C ASP A 160 14.09 1.77 2.23
N GLN A 161 13.23 1.75 1.20
CA GLN A 161 11.81 2.09 1.33
C GLN A 161 10.97 0.92 1.87
N ASP A 162 11.51 -0.30 1.86
CA ASP A 162 10.77 -1.48 2.28
C ASP A 162 10.71 -1.63 3.79
N HIS A 163 9.53 -1.99 4.29
CA HIS A 163 9.36 -2.32 5.71
C HIS A 163 9.74 -3.77 5.97
N VAL A 164 10.96 -3.94 6.45
CA VAL A 164 11.59 -5.24 6.68
C VAL A 164 11.50 -5.66 8.15
N MET A 165 11.10 -6.90 8.38
CA MET A 165 11.09 -7.60 9.67
C MET A 165 11.81 -8.94 9.56
N GLY A 166 12.33 -9.46 10.68
CA GLY A 166 13.06 -10.74 10.71
C GLY A 166 14.55 -10.60 10.36
N ALA A 167 15.10 -11.60 9.69
CA ALA A 167 16.50 -11.63 9.30
C ALA A 167 16.81 -10.48 8.31
N LYS A 168 17.98 -9.84 8.44
CA LYS A 168 18.39 -8.77 7.51
C LYS A 168 18.77 -9.27 6.11
N ASN A 169 19.29 -10.50 6.04
CA ASN A 169 19.77 -11.15 4.82
C ASN A 169 19.36 -12.62 4.83
N GLY A 170 18.08 -12.89 5.07
CA GLY A 170 17.55 -14.25 5.07
C GLY A 170 17.70 -14.89 3.68
N LYS A 171 17.90 -16.21 3.65
CA LYS A 171 17.85 -16.98 2.39
C LYS A 171 16.44 -17.01 1.80
N ILE A 172 15.45 -16.80 2.64
CA ILE A 172 14.03 -16.79 2.32
C ILE A 172 13.52 -15.37 2.49
N THR A 173 12.92 -14.83 1.45
CA THR A 173 12.21 -13.55 1.47
C THR A 173 10.72 -13.81 1.30
N MET A 174 9.93 -13.39 2.28
CA MET A 174 8.47 -13.34 2.23
C MET A 174 8.07 -11.90 1.92
N VAL A 175 7.52 -11.62 0.74
CA VAL A 175 6.91 -10.32 0.44
C VAL A 175 5.41 -10.44 0.60
N SER A 176 4.85 -9.80 1.62
CA SER A 176 3.45 -9.95 2.01
C SER A 176 2.64 -8.70 1.68
N PHE A 177 1.77 -8.81 0.66
CA PHE A 177 0.75 -7.82 0.36
C PHE A 177 -0.41 -7.98 1.32
N SER A 178 -0.66 -6.95 2.11
CA SER A 178 -1.51 -7.04 3.27
C SER A 178 -2.32 -5.78 3.51
N ASP A 179 -3.46 -5.98 4.18
CA ASP A 179 -4.43 -4.96 4.52
C ASP A 179 -4.69 -5.03 6.03
N PHE A 180 -4.51 -3.91 6.74
CA PHE A 180 -4.68 -3.86 8.20
C PHE A 180 -6.12 -4.08 8.68
N GLU A 181 -7.14 -3.86 7.84
CA GLU A 181 -8.55 -4.13 8.15
C GLU A 181 -8.98 -5.54 7.72
N CYS A 182 -8.22 -6.21 6.86
CA CYS A 182 -8.53 -7.57 6.44
C CYS A 182 -8.36 -8.59 7.60
N PRO A 183 -9.43 -9.30 8.01
CA PRO A 183 -9.35 -10.28 9.10
C PRO A 183 -8.47 -11.49 8.73
N TYR A 184 -8.36 -11.82 7.44
CA TYR A 184 -7.44 -12.88 6.98
C TYR A 184 -5.99 -12.45 7.11
N CYS A 185 -5.66 -11.18 6.81
CA CYS A 185 -4.32 -10.63 7.03
C CYS A 185 -3.92 -10.67 8.49
N ALA A 186 -4.83 -10.27 9.38
CA ALA A 186 -4.60 -10.32 10.82
C ALA A 186 -4.35 -11.75 11.35
N ARG A 187 -5.01 -12.77 10.76
CA ARG A 187 -4.70 -14.17 11.07
C ARG A 187 -3.36 -14.61 10.49
N PHE A 188 -3.05 -14.23 9.25
CA PHE A 188 -1.78 -14.58 8.63
C PHE A 188 -0.58 -13.92 9.32
N LYS A 189 -0.76 -12.73 9.91
CA LYS A 189 0.25 -12.11 10.77
C LYS A 189 0.70 -13.06 11.89
N LEU A 190 -0.21 -13.82 12.51
CA LEU A 190 0.17 -14.80 13.54
C LEU A 190 1.03 -15.92 12.96
N THR A 191 0.70 -16.41 11.77
CA THR A 191 1.55 -17.38 11.04
C THR A 191 2.92 -16.77 10.73
N ALA A 192 2.96 -15.55 10.19
CA ALA A 192 4.21 -14.88 9.83
C ALA A 192 5.10 -14.62 11.05
N ASP A 193 4.54 -14.21 12.18
CA ASP A 193 5.28 -14.03 13.43
C ASP A 193 5.92 -15.35 13.88
N GLN A 194 5.14 -16.44 13.88
CA GLN A 194 5.64 -17.75 14.27
C GLN A 194 6.78 -18.22 13.33
N ILE A 195 6.69 -17.92 12.04
CA ILE A 195 7.75 -18.19 11.08
C ILE A 195 8.99 -17.35 11.40
N LEU A 196 8.85 -16.05 11.65
CA LEU A 196 9.99 -15.19 12.01
C LEU A 196 10.67 -15.61 13.32
N GLU A 197 9.89 -16.12 14.28
CA GLU A 197 10.40 -16.66 15.55
C GLU A 197 11.16 -17.97 15.35
N ASN A 198 10.66 -18.88 14.51
CA ASN A 198 11.26 -20.19 14.27
C ASN A 198 12.44 -20.17 13.29
N TYR A 199 12.48 -19.17 12.40
CA TYR A 199 13.50 -18.99 11.36
C TYR A 199 14.24 -17.64 11.47
N PRO A 200 14.78 -17.27 12.65
CA PRO A 200 15.23 -15.90 12.95
C PRO A 200 16.42 -15.43 12.10
N ASN A 201 17.16 -16.37 11.50
CA ASN A 201 18.33 -16.08 10.65
C ASN A 201 18.08 -16.31 9.17
N ASP A 202 16.97 -16.97 8.82
CA ASP A 202 16.73 -17.49 7.47
C ASP A 202 15.62 -16.75 6.74
N VAL A 203 14.65 -16.18 7.47
CA VAL A 203 13.48 -15.53 6.88
C VAL A 203 13.50 -14.02 7.08
N THR A 204 13.38 -13.31 5.96
CA THR A 204 13.14 -11.87 5.87
C THR A 204 11.68 -11.66 5.45
N LEU A 205 10.92 -10.88 6.20
CA LEU A 205 9.56 -10.46 5.83
C LEU A 205 9.58 -9.01 5.34
N VAL A 206 9.08 -8.77 4.14
CA VAL A 206 8.82 -7.45 3.58
C VAL A 206 7.31 -7.23 3.59
N PHE A 207 6.85 -6.16 4.24
CA PHE A 207 5.45 -5.78 4.25
C PHE A 207 5.13 -4.85 3.08
N LYS A 208 4.04 -5.11 2.37
CA LYS A 208 3.52 -4.27 1.29
C LYS A 208 2.05 -3.93 1.53
N HIS A 209 1.69 -2.66 1.38
CA HIS A 209 0.31 -2.21 1.51
C HIS A 209 -0.53 -2.68 0.34
N PHE A 210 -1.72 -3.17 0.66
CA PHE A 210 -2.75 -3.49 -0.32
C PHE A 210 -4.13 -3.18 0.28
N PRO A 211 -4.45 -1.90 0.56
CA PRO A 211 -5.70 -1.52 1.19
C PRO A 211 -6.88 -1.74 0.24
N LEU A 212 -7.76 -2.68 0.56
CA LEU A 212 -8.90 -3.01 -0.27
C LEU A 212 -9.95 -1.90 -0.19
N SER A 213 -10.50 -1.49 -1.33
CA SER A 213 -11.41 -0.33 -1.42
C SER A 213 -12.71 -0.46 -0.62
N PHE A 214 -13.09 -1.67 -0.23
CA PHE A 214 -14.25 -1.95 0.61
C PHE A 214 -13.93 -1.94 2.12
N HIS A 215 -12.67 -1.74 2.50
CA HIS A 215 -12.20 -1.59 3.87
C HIS A 215 -11.95 -0.10 4.18
N GLN A 216 -12.90 0.52 4.88
CA GLN A 216 -12.93 1.97 5.11
C GLN A 216 -11.77 2.51 5.97
N TYR A 217 -11.14 1.65 6.78
CA TYR A 217 -10.03 1.93 7.67
C TYR A 217 -8.69 1.36 7.18
N ALA A 218 -8.65 0.58 6.10
CA ALA A 218 -7.43 0.02 5.54
C ALA A 218 -6.41 1.11 5.14
N LEU A 219 -6.83 2.08 4.31
CA LEU A 219 -5.96 3.17 3.88
C LEU A 219 -5.52 4.07 5.07
N PRO A 220 -6.42 4.53 5.97
CA PRO A 220 -5.99 5.24 7.18
C PRO A 220 -4.99 4.47 8.04
N ALA A 221 -5.14 3.15 8.17
CA ALA A 221 -4.20 2.30 8.92
C ALA A 221 -2.85 2.17 8.20
N ALA A 222 -2.84 2.00 6.87
CA ALA A 222 -1.63 2.00 6.06
C ALA A 222 -0.85 3.31 6.22
N VAL A 223 -1.51 4.46 6.02
CA VAL A 223 -0.91 5.79 6.23
C VAL A 223 -0.38 5.95 7.65
N ALA A 224 -1.11 5.48 8.66
CA ALA A 224 -0.68 5.55 10.04
C ALA A 224 0.61 4.76 10.30
N SER A 225 0.79 3.60 9.66
CA SER A 225 2.02 2.81 9.76
C SER A 225 3.21 3.51 9.08
N GLU A 226 3.00 4.18 7.94
CA GLU A 226 4.04 4.96 7.27
C GLU A 226 4.44 6.21 8.08
N CYS A 227 3.46 6.91 8.65
CA CYS A 227 3.72 8.02 9.58
C CYS A 227 4.51 7.56 10.82
N ALA A 228 4.29 6.32 11.28
CA ALA A 228 5.09 5.73 12.34
C ALA A 228 6.51 5.37 11.90
N ALA A 229 6.68 4.95 10.64
CA ALA A 229 7.98 4.63 10.05
C ALA A 229 8.92 5.83 10.02
N GLU A 230 8.41 7.05 9.82
CA GLU A 230 9.21 8.29 9.92
C GLU A 230 9.93 8.45 11.26
N GLN A 231 9.39 7.82 12.30
CA GLN A 231 9.90 7.86 13.66
C GLN A 231 10.57 6.55 14.07
N GLY A 232 10.81 5.64 13.10
CA GLY A 232 11.41 4.33 13.31
C GLY A 232 10.51 3.33 14.03
N LYS A 233 9.19 3.54 14.01
CA LYS A 233 8.20 2.74 14.75
C LYS A 233 7.18 2.03 13.86
N PHE A 234 7.58 1.69 12.64
CA PHE A 234 6.72 0.96 11.71
C PHE A 234 6.21 -0.34 12.36
N LYS A 235 7.12 -1.16 12.91
CA LYS A 235 6.78 -2.46 13.48
C LYS A 235 5.80 -2.34 14.65
N GLU A 236 6.03 -1.39 15.56
CA GLU A 236 5.17 -1.17 16.72
C GLU A 236 3.77 -0.74 16.29
N MET A 237 3.67 0.13 15.28
CA MET A 237 2.37 0.54 14.74
C MET A 237 1.68 -0.58 13.99
N HIS A 238 2.42 -1.31 13.15
CA HIS A 238 1.94 -2.50 12.44
C HIS A 238 1.34 -3.54 13.40
N ASP A 239 2.03 -3.87 14.48
CA ASP A 239 1.55 -4.82 15.49
C ASP A 239 0.28 -4.30 16.19
N LYS A 240 0.23 -3.01 16.52
CA LYS A 240 -0.96 -2.37 17.12
C LYS A 240 -2.17 -2.36 16.19
N LEU A 241 -1.96 -2.10 14.90
CA LEU A 241 -3.04 -2.08 13.91
C LEU A 241 -3.67 -3.47 13.75
N PHE A 242 -2.86 -4.53 13.71
CA PHE A 242 -3.39 -5.90 13.70
C PHE A 242 -4.01 -6.33 15.05
N GLU A 243 -3.51 -5.86 16.19
CA GLU A 243 -4.17 -6.06 17.49
C GLU A 243 -5.58 -5.44 17.51
N LEU A 244 -5.71 -4.23 16.96
CA LEU A 244 -7.00 -3.56 16.79
C LEU A 244 -7.91 -4.31 15.81
N ASN A 245 -7.36 -4.86 14.73
CA ASN A 245 -8.12 -5.71 13.81
C ASN A 245 -8.70 -6.94 14.52
N LEU A 246 -7.83 -7.74 15.17
CA LEU A 246 -8.21 -8.99 15.83
C LEU A 246 -9.26 -8.77 16.93
N SER A 247 -9.20 -7.61 17.59
CA SER A 247 -10.17 -7.21 18.62
C SER A 247 -11.42 -6.50 18.08
N GLN A 248 -11.56 -6.38 16.75
CA GLN A 248 -12.66 -5.68 16.07
C GLN A 248 -12.82 -4.22 16.51
N LYS A 249 -11.68 -3.57 16.77
CA LYS A 249 -11.57 -2.19 17.26
C LYS A 249 -10.83 -1.27 16.31
N LEU A 250 -10.45 -1.73 15.13
CA LEU A 250 -9.79 -0.88 14.14
C LEU A 250 -10.76 0.21 13.66
N ASN A 251 -10.40 1.46 13.93
CA ASN A 251 -11.07 2.67 13.46
C ASN A 251 -10.13 3.86 13.66
N THR A 252 -10.47 5.02 13.07
CA THR A 252 -9.64 6.24 13.13
C THR A 252 -9.29 6.68 14.55
N GLU A 253 -10.22 6.57 15.50
CA GLU A 253 -9.97 6.99 16.89
C GLU A 253 -8.93 6.08 17.56
N ASN A 254 -9.08 4.77 17.41
CA ASN A 254 -8.18 3.80 18.02
C ASN A 254 -6.82 3.76 17.33
N ILE A 255 -6.74 4.06 16.02
CA ILE A 255 -5.46 4.29 15.32
C ILE A 255 -4.68 5.42 15.98
N LYS A 256 -5.34 6.57 16.25
CA LYS A 256 -4.70 7.71 16.93
C LYS A 256 -4.29 7.35 18.37
N LYS A 257 -5.11 6.60 19.10
CA LYS A 257 -4.75 6.13 20.46
C LYS A 257 -3.54 5.19 20.43
N ALA A 258 -3.50 4.24 19.50
CA ALA A 258 -2.36 3.34 19.33
C ALA A 258 -1.07 4.11 19.05
N ALA A 259 -1.12 5.13 18.20
CA ALA A 259 0.01 6.02 17.93
C ALA A 259 0.54 6.70 19.22
N LEU A 260 -0.36 7.20 20.08
CA LEU A 260 0.00 7.79 21.38
C LEU A 260 0.60 6.74 22.33
N GLU A 261 0.04 5.53 22.38
CA GLU A 261 0.53 4.43 23.23
C GLU A 261 1.95 4.02 22.89
N ILE A 262 2.29 3.96 21.59
CA ILE A 262 3.64 3.64 21.15
C ILE A 262 4.55 4.88 21.15
N GLY A 263 4.06 6.04 21.61
CA GLY A 263 4.84 7.26 21.79
C GLY A 263 5.23 7.96 20.49
N LEU A 264 4.36 7.95 19.48
CA LEU A 264 4.50 8.79 18.28
C LEU A 264 4.29 10.27 18.61
N LYS A 265 4.95 11.09 17.80
CA LYS A 265 5.10 12.53 17.95
C LYS A 265 4.37 13.33 16.87
#